data_AF-A0A8D6UH02-F1
#
_entry.id   AF-A0A8D6UH02-F1
#
_cell.length_a   1.000
_cell.length_b   1.000
_cell.length_c   1.000
_cell.angle_alpha   90.00
_cell.angle_beta   90.00
_cell.angle_gamma   90.00
#
_symmetry.space_group_name_H-M   'P 1'
#
loop_
_entity.id
_entity.type
_entity.pdbx_description
1 polymer ?
#
loop_
_entity_poly.entity_id
_entity_poly.type
_entity_poly.pdbx_seq_one_letter_code
_entity_poly.pdbx_strand_id
1 'polypeptide(L)'
;MLSEFGHTHDHAEAATLLDPQTRALLRAALDQMWQSEGELRQGHPERALPFANKALGFIKQVQQAERIYLARVGTQLPPIDPGRRLSGDRAGLGDRAAGLDSRPDPDPSALQLWDALGEQAPVPDATLARYAQWLQTQQERLQDPRGLAAAVETLRAEPDCASCRAQLRAQVWRTLFAPPAPLHRRAPADARGQRYLDALRQEPQP
;
A
#
# COMPACT_ATOMS: atom_id res chain seq x y z
N MET A 1 -22.28 -30.85 29.08
CA MET A 1 -20.93 -30.40 29.47
C MET A 1 -19.93 -30.66 28.33
N LEU A 2 -20.18 -30.06 27.16
CA LEU A 2 -19.25 -30.01 26.00
C LEU A 2 -19.33 -28.64 25.28
N SER A 3 -20.21 -27.73 25.72
CA SER A 3 -20.42 -26.41 25.11
C SER A 3 -19.53 -25.31 25.72
N GLU A 4 -18.75 -25.63 26.75
CA GLU A 4 -17.93 -24.64 27.47
C GLU A 4 -16.53 -24.46 26.88
N PHE A 5 -16.11 -25.35 25.96
CA PHE A 5 -14.79 -25.30 25.31
C PHE A 5 -14.83 -25.42 23.78
N GLY A 6 -16.01 -25.42 23.17
CA GLY A 6 -16.18 -25.51 21.72
C GLY A 6 -16.87 -24.26 21.18
N HIS A 7 -16.17 -23.44 20.40
CA HIS A 7 -16.85 -22.48 19.53
C HIS A 7 -17.71 -23.27 18.54
N THR A 8 -19.02 -23.09 18.59
CA THR A 8 -19.94 -23.66 17.60
C THR A 8 -19.72 -22.95 16.26
N HIS A 9 -18.96 -23.55 15.36
CA HIS A 9 -18.82 -23.09 13.96
C HIS A 9 -20.03 -23.43 13.09
N ASP A 10 -21.12 -23.92 13.69
CA ASP A 10 -22.35 -24.26 12.99
C ASP A 10 -23.20 -22.99 12.82
N HIS A 11 -22.70 -22.04 12.02
CA HIS A 11 -23.51 -20.92 11.56
C HIS A 11 -24.50 -21.44 10.52
N ALA A 12 -25.64 -21.94 10.99
CA ALA A 12 -26.74 -22.41 10.14
C ALA A 12 -27.20 -21.37 9.09
N GLU A 13 -26.95 -20.07 9.32
CA GLU A 13 -27.26 -18.99 8.36
C GLU A 13 -26.40 -19.03 7.08
N ALA A 14 -25.23 -19.70 7.08
CA ALA A 14 -24.43 -19.87 5.86
C ALA A 14 -25.09 -20.83 4.84
N ALA A 15 -26.00 -21.70 5.29
CA ALA A 15 -26.67 -22.68 4.43
C ALA A 15 -27.74 -22.05 3.50
N THR A 16 -28.12 -20.80 3.72
CA THR A 16 -29.01 -20.03 2.83
C THR A 16 -28.27 -19.24 1.76
N LEU A 17 -26.95 -19.06 1.87
CA LEU A 17 -26.15 -18.31 0.89
C LEU A 17 -25.80 -19.15 -0.35
N LEU A 18 -25.78 -20.48 -0.21
CA LEU A 18 -25.39 -21.40 -1.27
C LEU A 18 -26.60 -21.86 -2.08
N ASP A 19 -26.45 -21.90 -3.40
CA ASP A 19 -27.49 -22.45 -4.26
C ASP A 19 -27.74 -23.95 -3.95
N PRO A 20 -28.94 -24.49 -4.24
CA PRO A 20 -29.29 -25.87 -3.94
C PRO A 20 -28.33 -26.91 -4.56
N GLN A 21 -27.76 -26.62 -5.73
CA GLN A 21 -26.87 -27.55 -6.44
C GLN A 21 -25.49 -27.60 -5.77
N THR A 22 -24.94 -26.45 -5.36
CA THR A 22 -23.68 -26.38 -4.60
C THR A 22 -23.79 -27.09 -3.27
N ARG A 23 -24.93 -26.95 -2.56
CA ARG A 23 -25.16 -27.71 -1.31
C ARG A 23 -25.21 -29.22 -1.54
N ALA A 24 -25.86 -29.68 -2.60
CA ALA A 24 -25.90 -31.09 -2.93
C ALA A 24 -24.50 -31.66 -3.23
N LEU A 25 -23.67 -30.92 -3.96
CA LEU A 25 -22.29 -31.28 -4.24
C LEU A 25 -21.42 -31.33 -2.97
N LEU A 26 -21.55 -30.34 -2.08
CA LEU A 26 -20.84 -30.33 -0.80
C LEU A 26 -21.26 -31.49 0.10
N ARG A 27 -22.56 -31.83 0.13
CA ARG A 27 -23.06 -32.99 0.87
C ARG A 27 -22.46 -34.29 0.33
N ALA A 28 -22.46 -34.46 -0.99
CA ALA A 28 -21.84 -35.62 -1.62
C ALA A 28 -20.33 -35.72 -1.34
N ALA A 29 -19.62 -34.58 -1.29
CA ALA A 29 -18.21 -34.54 -0.90
C ALA A 29 -17.99 -35.03 0.54
N LEU A 30 -18.78 -34.52 1.49
CA LEU A 30 -18.72 -34.94 2.89
C LEU A 30 -19.02 -36.43 3.07
N ASP A 31 -20.03 -36.95 2.38
CA ASP A 31 -20.37 -38.37 2.44
C ASP A 31 -19.20 -39.24 1.95
N GLN A 32 -18.48 -38.84 0.89
CA GLN A 32 -17.27 -39.54 0.45
C GLN A 32 -16.10 -39.40 1.44
N MET A 33 -15.94 -38.23 2.09
CA MET A 33 -14.91 -38.03 3.11
C MET A 33 -15.13 -38.95 4.33
N TRP A 34 -16.36 -39.13 4.78
CA TRP A 34 -16.68 -40.06 5.87
C TRP A 34 -16.37 -41.52 5.50
N GLN A 35 -16.68 -41.95 4.27
CA GLN A 35 -16.31 -43.29 3.80
C GLN A 35 -14.78 -43.47 3.78
N SER A 36 -14.05 -42.45 3.32
CA SER A 36 -12.58 -42.45 3.35
C SER A 36 -12.05 -42.55 4.79
N GLU A 37 -12.61 -41.78 5.73
CA GLU A 37 -12.22 -41.83 7.14
C GLU A 37 -12.50 -43.19 7.77
N GLY A 38 -13.65 -43.79 7.45
CA GLY A 38 -14.01 -45.13 7.92
C GLY A 38 -12.98 -46.19 7.53
N GLU A 39 -12.54 -46.20 6.27
CA GLU A 39 -11.50 -47.12 5.78
C GLU A 39 -10.13 -46.82 6.41
N LEU A 40 -9.78 -45.54 6.62
CA LEU A 40 -8.55 -45.16 7.32
C LEU A 40 -8.53 -45.64 8.78
N ARG A 41 -9.65 -45.50 9.50
CA ARG A 41 -9.79 -45.97 10.88
C ARG A 41 -9.71 -47.50 11.01
N GLN A 42 -10.02 -48.22 9.94
CA GLN A 42 -9.87 -49.68 9.83
C GLN A 42 -8.47 -50.10 9.37
N GLY A 43 -7.57 -49.16 9.08
CA GLY A 43 -6.21 -49.46 8.61
C GLY A 43 -6.13 -49.87 7.14
N HIS A 44 -7.09 -49.43 6.31
CA HIS A 44 -7.17 -49.74 4.88
C HIS A 44 -6.95 -48.50 3.98
N PRO A 45 -5.73 -47.95 3.90
CA PRO A 45 -5.46 -46.72 3.14
C PRO A 45 -5.75 -46.87 1.64
N GLU A 46 -5.45 -48.03 1.05
CA GLU A 46 -5.70 -48.32 -0.37
C GLU A 46 -7.19 -48.23 -0.73
N ARG A 47 -8.05 -48.65 0.20
CA ARG A 47 -9.51 -48.60 0.05
C ARG A 47 -10.09 -47.22 0.31
N ALA A 48 -9.41 -46.40 1.12
CA ALA A 48 -9.78 -45.02 1.38
C ALA A 48 -9.52 -44.09 0.18
N LEU A 49 -8.42 -44.31 -0.55
CA LEU A 49 -7.98 -43.49 -1.69
C LEU A 49 -9.07 -43.18 -2.74
N PRO A 50 -9.86 -44.16 -3.24
CA PRO A 50 -10.91 -43.86 -4.22
C PRO A 50 -12.01 -42.94 -3.67
N PHE A 51 -12.35 -43.04 -2.38
CA PHE A 51 -13.33 -42.15 -1.74
C PHE A 51 -12.77 -40.73 -1.62
N ALA A 52 -11.50 -40.58 -1.21
CA ALA A 52 -10.83 -39.28 -1.15
C ALA A 52 -10.77 -38.59 -2.52
N ASN A 53 -10.43 -39.33 -3.59
CA ASN A 53 -10.40 -38.79 -4.95
C ASN A 53 -11.78 -38.33 -5.44
N LYS A 54 -12.86 -39.06 -5.10
CA LYS A 54 -14.24 -38.65 -5.40
C LYS A 54 -14.62 -37.36 -4.66
N ALA A 55 -14.29 -37.26 -3.37
CA ALA A 55 -14.51 -36.04 -2.58
C ALA A 55 -13.80 -34.83 -3.21
N LEU A 56 -12.53 -35.00 -3.60
CA LEU A 56 -11.76 -33.97 -4.30
C LEU A 56 -12.44 -33.54 -5.62
N GLY A 57 -13.01 -34.49 -6.36
CA GLY A 57 -13.78 -34.22 -7.57
C GLY A 57 -14.98 -33.29 -7.32
N PHE A 58 -15.76 -33.57 -6.29
CA PHE A 58 -16.90 -32.73 -5.91
C PHE A 58 -16.48 -31.34 -5.44
N ILE A 59 -15.42 -31.23 -4.64
CA ILE A 59 -14.88 -29.94 -4.17
C ILE A 59 -14.45 -29.07 -5.37
N LYS A 60 -13.79 -29.68 -6.37
CA LYS A 60 -13.40 -28.96 -7.59
C LYS A 60 -14.62 -28.46 -8.37
N GLN A 61 -15.72 -29.22 -8.42
CA GLN A 61 -16.94 -28.77 -9.08
C GLN A 61 -17.55 -27.56 -8.37
N VAL A 62 -17.56 -27.55 -7.04
CA VAL A 62 -18.01 -26.39 -6.24
C VAL A 62 -17.15 -25.17 -6.52
N GLN A 63 -15.82 -25.32 -6.53
CA GLN A 63 -14.89 -24.22 -6.84
C GLN A 63 -15.12 -23.61 -8.24
N GLN A 64 -15.55 -24.42 -9.21
CA GLN A 64 -15.88 -23.92 -10.54
C GLN A 64 -17.28 -23.28 -10.60
N ALA A 65 -18.24 -23.78 -9.82
CA ALA A 65 -19.58 -23.19 -9.72
C ALA A 65 -19.55 -21.81 -9.04
N GLU A 66 -18.74 -21.63 -8.01
CA GLU A 66 -18.51 -20.34 -7.34
C GLU A 66 -17.65 -19.37 -8.16
N ARG A 67 -16.98 -19.87 -9.22
CA ARG A 67 -16.15 -19.05 -10.07
C ARG A 67 -17.03 -18.15 -10.93
N ILE A 68 -17.40 -17.00 -10.38
CA ILE A 68 -17.91 -15.88 -11.17
C ILE A 68 -16.77 -15.46 -12.10
N TYR A 69 -16.87 -15.87 -13.37
CA TYR A 69 -16.02 -15.34 -14.43
C TYR A 69 -16.43 -13.89 -14.65
N LEU A 70 -15.94 -12.98 -13.81
CA LEU A 70 -15.77 -11.61 -14.25
C LEU A 70 -14.75 -11.71 -15.39
N ALA A 71 -15.20 -11.55 -16.63
CA ALA A 71 -14.28 -11.31 -17.72
C ALA A 71 -13.41 -10.14 -17.26
N ARG A 72 -12.12 -10.40 -17.00
CA ARG A 72 -11.14 -9.34 -16.95
C ARG A 72 -11.12 -8.80 -18.38
N VAL A 73 -12.04 -7.89 -18.67
CA VAL A 73 -11.90 -6.94 -19.77
C VAL A 73 -10.73 -6.08 -19.35
N GLY A 74 -9.52 -6.62 -19.56
CA GLY A 74 -8.32 -5.81 -19.57
C GLY A 74 -8.61 -4.64 -20.49
N THR A 75 -8.20 -3.45 -20.09
CA THR A 75 -8.35 -2.25 -20.90
C THR A 75 -7.94 -2.57 -22.33
N GLN A 76 -8.86 -2.47 -23.28
CA GLN A 76 -8.53 -2.66 -24.69
C GLN A 76 -7.57 -1.53 -25.06
N LEU A 77 -6.27 -1.86 -25.08
CA LEU A 77 -5.25 -0.91 -25.48
C LEU A 77 -5.51 -0.54 -26.95
N PRO A 78 -5.32 0.74 -27.33
CA PRO A 78 -5.39 1.11 -28.73
C PRO A 78 -4.41 0.23 -29.53
N PRO A 79 -4.80 -0.20 -30.74
CA PRO A 79 -3.93 -1.05 -31.57
C PRO A 79 -2.61 -0.35 -31.84
N ILE A 80 -1.51 -1.10 -31.77
CA ILE A 80 -0.18 -0.61 -32.15
C ILE A 80 -0.12 -0.42 -33.66
N ASP A 81 0.56 0.62 -34.13
CA ASP A 81 0.85 0.82 -35.55
C ASP A 81 2.07 -0.03 -35.95
N PRO A 82 1.89 -1.10 -36.76
CA PRO A 82 2.99 -1.99 -37.14
C PRO A 82 4.03 -1.31 -38.03
N GLY A 83 3.67 -0.26 -38.79
CA GLY A 83 4.61 0.46 -39.66
C GLY A 83 5.64 1.27 -38.88
N ARG A 84 5.33 1.60 -37.63
CA ARG A 84 6.22 2.33 -36.71
C ARG A 84 7.01 1.41 -35.77
N ARG A 85 6.74 0.11 -35.80
CA ARG A 85 7.45 -0.85 -34.97
C ARG A 85 8.89 -0.97 -35.46
N LEU A 86 9.86 -0.85 -34.54
CA LEU A 86 11.31 -0.91 -34.82
C LEU A 86 11.87 0.25 -35.69
N SER A 87 11.10 1.29 -36.01
CA SER A 87 11.61 2.43 -36.79
C SER A 87 12.34 3.47 -35.92
N GLY A 88 12.00 3.56 -34.63
CA GLY A 88 12.49 4.62 -33.73
C GLY A 88 11.88 6.00 -34.00
N ASP A 89 10.95 6.13 -34.94
CA ASP A 89 10.32 7.39 -35.31
C ASP A 89 9.35 7.89 -34.23
N ARG A 90 9.63 9.08 -33.70
CA ARG A 90 8.88 9.74 -32.62
C ARG A 90 7.91 10.81 -33.14
N ALA A 91 7.80 11.03 -34.45
CA ALA A 91 6.88 12.01 -35.01
C ALA A 91 5.43 11.79 -34.53
N GLY A 92 4.76 12.86 -34.10
CA GLY A 92 3.38 12.82 -33.61
C GLY A 92 3.18 12.20 -32.21
N LEU A 93 4.25 11.71 -31.55
CA LEU A 93 4.19 11.36 -30.14
C LEU A 93 4.46 12.61 -29.31
N GLY A 94 3.44 13.10 -28.61
CA GLY A 94 3.64 14.15 -27.62
C GLY A 94 4.57 13.65 -26.53
N ASP A 95 5.60 14.42 -26.22
CA ASP A 95 6.44 14.16 -25.05
C ASP A 95 5.57 14.37 -23.81
N ARG A 96 4.94 13.27 -23.35
CA ARG A 96 4.33 13.25 -22.03
C ARG A 96 5.47 13.10 -21.04
N ALA A 97 6.27 14.15 -20.90
CA ALA A 97 7.00 14.37 -19.67
C ALA A 97 5.92 14.35 -18.59
N ALA A 98 5.78 13.22 -17.88
CA ALA A 98 5.20 13.28 -16.56
C ALA A 98 5.98 14.40 -15.89
N GLY A 99 5.30 15.50 -15.57
CA GLY A 99 5.96 16.64 -14.94
C GLY A 99 6.67 16.10 -13.72
N LEU A 100 7.98 15.91 -13.83
CA LEU A 100 8.79 15.56 -12.69
C LEU A 100 8.77 16.84 -11.88
N ASP A 101 8.15 16.80 -10.70
CA ASP A 101 8.20 17.93 -9.78
C ASP A 101 9.67 18.31 -9.63
N SER A 102 10.00 19.55 -9.99
CA SER A 102 11.34 20.06 -9.84
C SER A 102 11.65 20.05 -8.35
N ARG A 103 12.47 19.10 -7.92
CA ARG A 103 12.96 19.03 -6.54
C ARG A 103 13.72 20.31 -6.28
N PRO A 104 13.41 21.06 -5.20
CA PRO A 104 14.27 22.16 -4.82
C PRO A 104 15.65 21.63 -4.48
N ASP A 105 16.68 22.37 -4.89
CA ASP A 105 18.04 22.04 -4.52
C ASP A 105 18.15 21.96 -2.99
N PRO A 106 18.75 20.89 -2.43
CA PRO A 106 19.02 20.82 -1.02
C PRO A 106 19.94 21.98 -0.63
N ASP A 107 19.70 22.56 0.54
CA ASP A 107 20.54 23.66 1.02
C ASP A 107 21.98 23.18 1.29
N PRO A 108 23.01 23.83 0.70
CA PRO A 108 24.39 23.50 0.99
C PRO A 108 24.77 23.81 2.45
N SER A 109 24.05 24.68 3.18
CA SER A 109 24.37 25.01 4.57
C SER A 109 23.84 24.00 5.59
N ALA A 110 22.71 23.36 5.31
CA ALA A 110 22.10 22.34 6.17
C ALA A 110 23.01 21.12 6.39
N LEU A 111 23.74 20.67 5.36
CA LEU A 111 24.67 19.54 5.49
C LEU A 111 25.84 19.91 6.39
N GLN A 112 26.37 21.12 6.23
CA GLN A 112 27.51 21.62 7.01
C GLN A 112 27.13 21.85 8.48
N LEU A 113 25.91 22.36 8.74
CA LEU A 113 25.40 22.46 10.10
C LEU A 113 25.15 21.08 10.71
N TRP A 114 24.55 20.15 9.97
CA TRP A 114 24.32 18.80 10.46
C TRP A 114 25.64 18.17 10.90
N ASP A 115 26.66 18.20 10.04
CA ASP A 115 28.00 17.67 10.32
C ASP A 115 28.61 18.28 11.59
N ALA A 116 28.63 19.62 11.70
CA ALA A 116 29.15 20.32 12.87
C ALA A 116 28.42 19.97 14.19
N LEU A 117 27.12 19.66 14.13
CA LEU A 117 26.34 19.21 15.29
C LEU A 117 26.67 17.77 15.71
N GLY A 118 27.34 16.99 14.87
CA GLY A 118 27.78 15.62 15.17
C GLY A 118 29.07 15.55 15.97
N GLU A 119 29.88 16.60 15.88
CA GLU A 119 31.14 16.72 16.60
C GLU A 119 30.90 17.13 18.06
N GLN A 120 31.83 16.75 18.95
CA GLN A 120 31.87 17.24 20.33
C GLN A 120 32.64 18.58 20.44
N ALA A 121 32.43 19.46 19.47
CA ALA A 121 33.07 20.77 19.39
C ALA A 121 32.02 21.90 19.33
N PRO A 122 32.35 23.12 19.78
CA PRO A 122 31.47 24.27 19.64
C PRO A 122 31.08 24.48 18.17
N VAL A 123 29.79 24.67 17.89
CA VAL A 123 29.33 24.97 16.54
C VAL A 123 29.65 26.45 16.24
N PRO A 124 30.34 26.76 15.12
CA PRO A 124 30.63 28.14 14.77
C PRO A 124 29.34 28.96 14.57
N ASP A 125 29.28 30.16 15.16
CA ASP A 125 28.09 31.01 15.06
C ASP A 125 27.76 31.40 13.61
N ALA A 126 28.78 31.59 12.76
CA ALA A 126 28.61 31.82 11.33
C ALA A 126 27.84 30.69 10.63
N THR A 127 28.00 29.44 11.08
CA THR A 127 27.25 28.29 10.54
C THR A 127 25.79 28.33 10.96
N LEU A 128 25.52 28.66 12.23
CA LEU A 128 24.16 28.85 12.75
C LEU A 128 23.46 30.03 12.07
N ALA A 129 24.16 31.15 11.86
CA ALA A 129 23.64 32.35 11.21
C ALA A 129 23.26 32.11 9.76
N ARG A 130 24.09 31.40 9.00
CA ARG A 130 23.81 31.06 7.59
C ARG A 130 22.60 30.14 7.46
N TYR A 131 22.48 29.13 8.32
CA TYR A 131 21.30 28.26 8.34
C TYR A 131 20.03 29.03 8.74
N ALA A 132 20.12 29.91 9.75
CA ALA A 132 19.01 30.77 10.16
C ALA A 132 18.55 31.71 9.04
N GLN A 133 19.47 32.26 8.24
CA GLN A 133 19.14 33.08 7.08
C GLN A 133 18.45 32.26 5.99
N TRP A 134 18.92 31.03 5.74
CA TRP A 134 18.25 30.12 4.82
C TRP A 134 16.82 29.78 5.27
N LEU A 135 16.60 29.51 6.56
CA LEU A 135 15.26 29.24 7.13
C LEU A 135 14.27 30.37 6.82
N GLN A 136 14.70 31.63 6.81
CA GLN A 136 13.85 32.77 6.44
C GLN A 136 13.37 32.71 4.99
N THR A 137 14.15 32.12 4.07
CA THR A 137 13.78 31.99 2.65
C THR A 137 12.84 30.80 2.38
N GLN A 138 12.74 29.84 3.30
CA GLN A 138 11.98 28.59 3.10
C GLN A 138 10.75 28.47 4.01
N GLN A 139 10.29 29.57 4.61
CA GLN A 139 9.15 29.57 5.56
C GLN A 139 7.88 28.93 4.99
N GLU A 140 7.60 29.12 3.71
CA GLU A 140 6.40 28.58 3.03
C GLU A 140 6.51 27.08 2.69
N ARG A 141 7.72 26.51 2.74
CA ARG A 141 7.98 25.14 2.27
C ARG A 141 8.23 24.15 3.40
N LEU A 142 8.68 24.65 4.55
CA LEU A 142 8.95 23.83 5.73
C LEU A 142 7.70 23.69 6.59
N GLN A 143 7.50 22.51 7.18
CA GLN A 143 6.34 22.25 8.05
C GLN A 143 6.41 23.03 9.38
N ASP A 144 7.61 23.22 9.94
CA ASP A 144 7.81 23.95 11.19
C ASP A 144 9.11 24.81 11.16
N PRO A 145 9.11 25.94 10.42
CA PRO A 145 10.28 26.81 10.34
C PRO A 145 10.56 27.57 11.64
N ARG A 146 9.53 27.83 12.47
CA ARG A 146 9.67 28.61 13.71
C ARG A 146 10.25 27.76 14.84
N GLY A 147 9.83 26.50 14.96
CA GLY A 147 10.44 25.55 15.90
C GLY A 147 11.93 25.33 15.62
N LEU A 148 12.29 25.21 14.34
CA LEU A 148 13.69 25.14 13.91
C LEU A 148 14.48 26.39 14.27
N ALA A 149 13.94 27.59 14.03
CA ALA A 149 14.59 28.84 14.40
C ALA A 149 14.77 28.96 15.93
N ALA A 150 13.77 28.58 16.71
CA ALA A 150 13.87 28.56 18.17
C ALA A 150 14.94 27.57 18.67
N ALA A 151 15.07 26.40 18.04
CA ALA A 151 16.10 25.42 18.37
C ALA A 151 17.53 25.93 18.06
N VAL A 152 17.69 26.72 16.98
CA VAL A 152 18.95 27.40 16.67
C VAL A 152 19.31 28.43 17.76
N GLU A 153 18.37 29.29 18.16
CA GLU A 153 18.63 30.29 19.21
C GLU A 153 18.89 29.64 20.58
N THR A 154 18.19 28.53 20.88
CA THR A 154 18.42 27.77 22.12
C THR A 154 19.86 27.26 22.18
N LEU A 155 20.38 26.70 21.08
CA LEU A 155 21.77 26.23 21.04
C LEU A 155 22.79 27.40 21.08
N ARG A 156 22.43 28.57 20.55
CA ARG A 156 23.28 29.78 20.69
C ARG A 156 23.37 30.24 22.15
N ALA A 157 22.25 30.22 22.87
CA ALA A 157 22.21 30.62 24.28
C ALA A 157 22.92 29.60 25.18
N GLU A 158 22.80 28.30 24.86
CA GLU A 158 23.34 27.20 25.65
C GLU A 158 24.20 26.26 24.78
N PRO A 159 25.45 26.65 24.44
CA PRO A 159 26.30 25.90 23.50
C PRO A 159 26.72 24.51 24.01
N ASP A 160 26.75 24.33 25.32
CA ASP A 160 27.13 23.08 25.99
C ASP A 160 25.93 22.13 26.23
N CYS A 161 24.71 22.53 25.84
CA CYS A 161 23.52 21.71 26.01
C CYS A 161 23.50 20.53 25.01
N ALA A 162 23.92 19.35 25.48
CA ALA A 162 23.97 18.14 24.67
C ALA A 162 22.59 17.69 24.12
N SER A 163 21.52 17.85 24.90
CA SER A 163 20.16 17.55 24.46
C SER A 163 19.67 18.53 23.38
N CYS A 164 19.96 19.82 23.53
CA CYS A 164 19.64 20.86 22.55
C CYS A 164 20.36 20.61 21.22
N ARG A 165 21.65 20.25 21.28
CA ARG A 165 22.44 19.84 20.11
C ARG A 165 21.83 18.64 19.40
N ALA A 166 21.50 17.58 20.14
CA ALA A 166 20.90 16.37 19.57
C ALA A 166 19.53 16.63 18.93
N GLN A 167 18.69 17.45 19.58
CA GLN A 167 17.39 17.87 19.06
C GLN A 167 17.54 18.68 17.77
N LEU A 168 18.44 19.67 17.74
CA LEU A 168 18.68 20.47 16.54
C LEU A 168 19.21 19.58 15.40
N ARG A 169 20.16 18.68 15.67
CA ARG A 169 20.69 17.76 14.64
C ARG A 169 19.60 16.88 14.02
N ALA A 170 18.67 16.38 14.84
CA ALA A 170 17.54 15.58 14.36
C ALA A 170 16.56 16.41 13.50
N GLN A 171 16.33 17.68 13.83
CA GLN A 171 15.47 18.56 13.05
C GLN A 171 16.12 18.99 11.73
N VAL A 172 17.41 19.35 11.75
CA VAL A 172 18.19 19.68 10.54
C VAL A 172 18.23 18.49 9.56
N TRP A 173 18.30 17.25 10.07
CA TRP A 173 18.22 16.06 9.21
C TRP A 173 16.93 16.01 8.37
N ARG A 174 15.81 16.47 8.92
CA ARG A 174 14.52 16.51 8.20
C ARG A 174 14.49 17.57 7.11
N THR A 175 15.38 18.58 7.15
CA THR A 175 15.52 19.56 6.07
C THR A 175 16.46 19.07 4.95
N LEU A 176 17.29 18.05 5.21
CA LEU A 176 18.18 17.43 4.22
C LEU A 176 17.47 16.43 3.31
N PHE A 177 16.57 15.63 3.89
CA PHE A 177 15.79 14.65 3.16
C PHE A 177 14.40 15.21 2.93
N ALA A 178 14.08 15.50 1.67
CA ALA A 178 12.71 15.76 1.30
C ALA A 178 11.88 14.52 1.72
N PRO A 179 10.74 14.70 2.43
CA PRO A 179 9.80 13.61 2.60
C PRO A 179 9.44 13.06 1.22
N PRO A 180 9.13 11.75 1.08
CA PRO A 180 8.70 11.20 -0.19
C PRO A 180 7.58 12.07 -0.74
N ALA A 181 7.66 12.37 -2.05
CA ALA A 181 6.72 13.26 -2.71
C ALA A 181 5.29 12.87 -2.28
N PRO A 182 4.50 13.82 -1.75
CA PRO A 182 3.15 13.50 -1.33
C PRO A 182 2.43 12.91 -2.54
N LEU A 183 1.79 11.75 -2.37
CA LEU A 183 0.97 11.16 -3.42
C LEU A 183 -0.03 12.22 -3.86
N HIS A 184 0.19 12.77 -5.05
CA HIS A 184 -0.75 13.72 -5.63
C HIS A 184 -2.04 12.95 -5.87
N ARG A 185 -3.09 13.31 -5.11
CA ARG A 185 -4.42 12.86 -5.45
C ARG A 185 -4.71 13.37 -6.85
N ARG A 186 -5.24 12.49 -7.71
CA ARG A 186 -5.81 12.91 -9.00
C ARG A 186 -6.70 14.12 -8.74
N ALA A 187 -6.60 15.13 -9.59
CA ALA A 187 -7.51 16.27 -9.54
C ALA A 187 -8.95 15.73 -9.40
N PRO A 188 -9.79 16.35 -8.54
CA PRO A 188 -11.16 15.91 -8.36
C PRO A 188 -11.83 15.83 -9.73
N ALA A 189 -12.67 14.81 -9.91
CA ALA A 189 -13.40 14.65 -11.15
C ALA A 189 -14.19 15.94 -11.46
N ASP A 190 -14.21 16.33 -12.73
CA ASP A 190 -15.06 17.44 -13.17
C ASP A 190 -16.55 17.10 -12.92
N ALA A 191 -17.44 18.07 -13.10
CA ALA A 191 -18.87 17.87 -12.81
C ALA A 191 -19.50 16.70 -13.59
N ARG A 192 -18.91 16.29 -14.72
CA ARG A 192 -19.33 15.11 -15.49
C ARG A 192 -18.77 13.82 -14.87
N GLY A 193 -17.49 13.79 -14.53
CA GLY A 193 -16.84 12.66 -13.89
C GLY A 193 -17.41 12.39 -12.49
N GLN A 194 -17.76 13.42 -11.72
CA GLN A 194 -18.39 13.25 -10.41
C GLN A 194 -19.76 12.54 -10.54
N ARG A 195 -20.58 12.96 -11.52
CA ARG A 195 -21.86 12.30 -11.82
C ARG A 195 -21.70 10.82 -12.20
N TYR A 196 -20.67 10.50 -12.98
CA TYR A 196 -20.36 9.11 -13.33
C TYR A 196 -19.96 8.28 -12.10
N LEU A 197 -19.12 8.83 -11.22
CA LEU A 197 -18.69 8.14 -9.99
C LEU A 197 -19.84 7.96 -8.98
N ASP A 198 -20.79 8.89 -8.95
CA ASP A 198 -21.97 8.78 -8.08
C ASP A 198 -22.96 7.72 -8.61
N ALA A 199 -23.11 7.61 -9.94
CA ALA A 199 -23.91 6.55 -10.55
C ALA A 199 -23.35 5.15 -10.25
N LEU A 200 -22.03 4.96 -10.33
CA LEU A 200 -21.37 3.70 -9.98
C LEU A 200 -21.54 3.31 -8.50
N ARG A 201 -21.72 4.28 -7.60
CA ARG A 201 -21.95 4.02 -6.17
C ARG A 201 -23.41 3.69 -5.83
N GLN A 202 -24.33 4.02 -6.73
CA GLN A 202 -25.76 3.75 -6.61
C GLN A 202 -26.17 2.43 -7.29
N GLU A 203 -25.28 1.83 -8.09
CA GLU A 203 -25.49 0.46 -8.55
C GLU A 203 -25.42 -0.48 -7.34
N PRO A 204 -26.47 -1.28 -7.08
CA PRO A 204 -26.43 -2.26 -6.02
C PRO A 204 -25.29 -3.23 -6.32
N GLN A 205 -24.38 -3.39 -5.36
CA GLN A 205 -23.36 -4.42 -5.43
C GLN A 205 -24.06 -5.78 -5.51
N PRO A 206 -23.69 -6.64 -6.47
CA PRO A 206 -24.32 -7.94 -6.65
C PRO A 206 -24.15 -8.84 -5.43
#